data_AF-A0A956G1V1-F1
#
_entry.id   AF-A0A956G1V1-F1
#
_cell.length_a   1.000
_cell.length_b   1.000
_cell.length_c   1.000
_cell.angle_alpha   90.00
_cell.angle_beta   90.00
_cell.angle_gamma   90.00
#
_symmetry.space_group_name_H-M   'P 1'
#
loop_
_entity.id
_entity.type
_entity.pdbx_description
1 polymer ?
#
loop_
_entity_poly.entity_id
_entity_poly.type
_entity_poly.pdbx_seq_one_letter_code
_entity_poly.pdbx_strand_id
1 'polypeptide(L)'
;MPPENIAPRPGLRRTAGYGGASPLSPRVDGAAPGRRTSACAGRCGRNDPIARAWSRRRLLSEIAYGGLALGATACAGVLPSTPARVDDAEAASLAAASATAIEDYADLEGLCAGVPAIADAEYVARQRRIQGFARDAGLDGLLVEAGASLTYFTGVRWGRSERPLLLLLPTDGEPRLFGPAFEAGTLRERVGDRLAIELWDEHEGPYGRIAGALSGLQRIAVEPSTRLFIVEYLRRAAPAIELAADPGIVRSARMIKSPAELALLRRANVATKAAIARVAPEIRPGMRESEIAAKVRAAQRAAGLVDIWALALVGANAAFPHGTDNERVLAAGDAVLVDTGGALHGYRSDISRTWFVGDPPAEVCDAWAIVLEAQARALAGMRPGVPCGSIDALARATIDAAGHGPGYRRFTHRLGHGIGLEVHEDPYLVGGAETLLAPGMVMSNEPGIYVPNAWGIRIEDIVVITEEGAEVFGPRPRSITDPFGGEA
;
A
#
# COMPACT_ATOMS: atom_id res chain seq x y z
N MET A 1 -1.95 -5.13 -59.60
CA MET A 1 -1.86 -6.51 -60.14
C MET A 1 -1.86 -7.46 -58.95
N PRO A 2 -2.66 -8.54 -58.97
CA PRO A 2 -2.64 -9.59 -57.94
C PRO A 2 -1.79 -10.80 -58.46
N PRO A 3 -1.82 -12.00 -57.86
CA PRO A 3 -0.82 -12.44 -56.89
C PRO A 3 -0.09 -13.74 -57.31
N GLU A 4 0.91 -14.18 -56.54
CA GLU A 4 1.44 -15.55 -56.66
C GLU A 4 1.19 -16.41 -55.41
N ASN A 5 0.73 -17.63 -55.67
CA ASN A 5 0.45 -18.69 -54.71
C ASN A 5 1.71 -19.51 -54.42
N ILE A 6 1.88 -19.97 -53.18
CA ILE A 6 2.59 -21.23 -52.89
C ILE A 6 1.72 -22.09 -51.99
N ALA A 7 1.41 -23.30 -52.45
CA ALA A 7 0.62 -24.31 -51.75
C ALA A 7 1.53 -25.38 -51.09
N PRO A 8 1.03 -26.17 -50.10
CA PRO A 8 1.88 -26.93 -49.17
C PRO A 8 1.87 -28.46 -49.36
N ARG A 9 2.78 -29.17 -48.66
CA ARG A 9 2.78 -30.57 -48.11
C ARG A 9 4.17 -31.23 -48.24
N PRO A 10 4.45 -32.41 -47.63
CA PRO A 10 3.81 -33.14 -46.49
C PRO A 10 4.78 -33.18 -45.28
N GLY A 11 4.50 -33.71 -44.08
CA GLY A 11 3.53 -34.71 -43.63
C GLY A 11 4.27 -35.99 -43.16
N LEU A 12 4.60 -36.11 -41.87
CA LEU A 12 5.17 -37.34 -41.28
C LEU A 12 4.14 -38.05 -40.40
N ARG A 13 4.04 -39.38 -40.55
CA ARG A 13 3.10 -40.24 -39.82
C ARG A 13 3.74 -40.89 -38.59
N ARG A 14 2.87 -41.24 -37.64
CA ARG A 14 3.13 -42.06 -36.45
C ARG A 14 3.68 -43.45 -36.79
N THR A 15 4.45 -44.01 -35.86
CA THR A 15 4.49 -45.45 -35.59
C THR A 15 4.27 -45.69 -34.09
N ALA A 16 3.63 -46.79 -33.73
CA ALA A 16 3.33 -47.20 -32.36
C ALA A 16 3.74 -48.66 -32.15
N GLY A 17 4.07 -49.03 -30.90
CA GLY A 17 4.30 -50.40 -30.43
C GLY A 17 4.82 -50.33 -28.99
N TYR A 18 4.03 -50.63 -27.95
CA TYR A 18 3.51 -51.93 -27.47
C TYR A 18 4.53 -52.77 -26.67
N GLY A 19 4.11 -53.12 -25.45
CA GLY A 19 4.83 -53.93 -24.46
C GLY A 19 5.10 -53.15 -23.16
N GLY A 20 4.71 -53.59 -21.96
CA GLY A 20 3.98 -54.80 -21.58
C GLY A 20 4.36 -55.27 -20.16
N ALA A 21 3.38 -55.72 -19.38
CA ALA A 21 3.49 -56.30 -18.03
C ALA A 21 3.71 -55.35 -16.80
N SER A 22 2.93 -55.63 -15.76
CA SER A 22 3.00 -55.08 -14.40
C SER A 22 3.42 -56.21 -13.42
N PRO A 23 3.08 -56.18 -12.12
CA PRO A 23 3.80 -55.47 -11.06
C PRO A 23 4.34 -56.43 -9.98
N LEU A 24 5.28 -55.98 -9.14
CA LEU A 24 5.64 -56.71 -7.91
C LEU A 24 5.80 -55.79 -6.70
N SER A 25 4.90 -55.98 -5.73
CA SER A 25 5.19 -55.76 -4.31
C SER A 25 5.77 -57.05 -3.70
N PRO A 26 6.28 -56.98 -2.46
CA PRO A 26 5.88 -57.99 -1.48
C PRO A 26 5.25 -57.40 -0.21
N ARG A 27 4.43 -58.22 0.44
CA ARG A 27 3.75 -57.96 1.72
C ARG A 27 4.62 -58.45 2.90
N VAL A 28 4.65 -57.72 4.04
CA VAL A 28 3.92 -57.96 5.31
C VAL A 28 4.26 -59.27 6.05
N ASP A 29 4.72 -59.12 7.30
CA ASP A 29 4.44 -59.87 8.55
C ASP A 29 5.52 -59.41 9.59
N GLY A 30 5.41 -59.34 10.92
CA GLY A 30 4.37 -59.51 11.96
C GLY A 30 5.10 -59.39 13.33
N ALA A 31 4.53 -59.08 14.52
CA ALA A 31 3.17 -58.74 14.96
C ALA A 31 3.24 -57.99 16.33
N ALA A 32 2.10 -57.69 16.98
CA ALA A 32 2.01 -57.04 18.32
C ALA A 32 2.01 -58.06 19.50
N PRO A 33 2.00 -57.65 20.80
CA PRO A 33 0.71 -57.31 21.44
C PRO A 33 0.73 -56.35 22.67
N GLY A 34 -0.46 -55.79 23.01
CA GLY A 34 -0.78 -55.23 24.36
C GLY A 34 -1.45 -53.84 24.33
N ARG A 35 -2.78 -53.71 24.17
CA ARG A 35 -3.83 -53.68 25.23
C ARG A 35 -3.67 -52.50 26.23
N ARG A 36 -4.69 -51.70 26.58
CA ARG A 36 -6.16 -51.92 26.56
C ARG A 36 -6.93 -50.57 26.78
N THR A 37 -8.09 -50.39 26.13
CA THR A 37 -9.35 -49.71 26.58
C THR A 37 -9.31 -48.31 27.25
N SER A 38 -10.22 -47.37 26.97
CA SER A 38 -11.68 -47.56 26.91
C SER A 38 -12.40 -46.67 25.87
N ALA A 39 -13.67 -46.99 25.62
CA ALA A 39 -14.57 -46.23 24.75
C ALA A 39 -15.75 -45.68 25.55
N CYS A 40 -16.38 -44.61 25.04
CA CYS A 40 -17.81 -44.37 25.26
C CYS A 40 -18.41 -43.78 23.97
N ALA A 41 -19.64 -44.16 23.65
CA ALA A 41 -20.27 -43.90 22.36
C ALA A 41 -21.66 -43.27 22.51
N GLY A 42 -22.07 -42.51 21.49
CA GLY A 42 -23.38 -41.88 21.40
C GLY A 42 -23.25 -40.38 21.08
N ARG A 43 -24.04 -39.80 20.18
CA ARG A 43 -25.21 -40.34 19.47
C ARG A 43 -25.44 -39.54 18.17
N CYS A 44 -25.82 -40.20 17.08
CA CYS A 44 -26.25 -39.51 15.85
C CYS A 44 -27.59 -38.79 16.06
N GLY A 45 -27.72 -37.61 15.44
CA GLY A 45 -28.98 -36.90 15.26
C GLY A 45 -28.85 -35.94 14.07
N ARG A 46 -29.66 -36.17 13.02
CA ARG A 46 -29.77 -35.27 11.87
C ARG A 46 -30.81 -34.18 12.19
N ASN A 47 -30.65 -32.98 11.64
CA ASN A 47 -31.70 -32.30 10.86
C ASN A 47 -31.18 -31.01 10.18
N ASP A 48 -31.95 -30.59 9.18
CA ASP A 48 -31.58 -29.68 8.08
C ASP A 48 -31.63 -28.17 8.40
N PRO A 49 -31.14 -27.29 7.49
CA PRO A 49 -30.77 -25.91 7.81
C PRO A 49 -31.93 -24.91 7.72
N ILE A 50 -31.77 -23.78 8.42
CA ILE A 50 -32.60 -22.58 8.24
C ILE A 50 -31.74 -21.44 7.71
N ALA A 51 -31.81 -21.23 6.40
CA ALA A 51 -31.46 -19.94 5.81
C ALA A 51 -32.57 -18.91 6.14
N ARG A 52 -32.19 -17.70 6.53
CA ARG A 52 -33.12 -16.55 6.57
C ARG A 52 -32.50 -15.33 5.89
N ALA A 53 -33.06 -14.99 4.74
CA ALA A 53 -32.78 -13.76 4.03
C ALA A 53 -33.28 -12.55 4.84
N TRP A 54 -32.49 -11.48 4.87
CA TRP A 54 -32.90 -10.19 5.43
C TRP A 54 -33.51 -9.32 4.32
N SER A 55 -34.84 -9.22 4.30
CA SER A 55 -35.56 -8.36 3.35
C SER A 55 -35.70 -6.92 3.86
N ARG A 56 -35.34 -5.94 3.02
CA ARG A 56 -35.55 -4.51 3.26
C ARG A 56 -37.03 -4.18 3.54
N ARG A 57 -37.33 -3.54 4.69
CA ARG A 57 -38.38 -2.50 4.90
C ARG A 57 -38.58 -2.21 6.40
N ARG A 58 -38.04 -1.10 6.89
CA ARG A 58 -38.62 -0.20 7.93
C ARG A 58 -37.63 0.91 8.27
N LEU A 59 -37.81 2.04 7.60
CA LEU A 59 -37.35 3.37 8.01
C LEU A 59 -38.53 4.32 7.68
N LEU A 60 -38.65 5.44 8.40
CA LEU A 60 -39.79 6.38 8.43
C LEU A 60 -40.94 6.03 9.40
N SER A 61 -40.79 6.45 10.67
CA SER A 61 -41.84 7.07 11.48
C SER A 61 -41.23 7.57 12.80
N GLU A 62 -41.15 8.89 12.99
CA GLU A 62 -41.14 9.62 14.28
C GLU A 62 -40.82 11.10 13.99
N ILE A 63 -41.83 11.86 13.54
CA ILE A 63 -41.84 13.33 13.58
C ILE A 63 -43.22 13.72 14.13
N ALA A 64 -43.27 14.10 15.41
CA ALA A 64 -44.45 14.73 16.00
C ALA A 64 -44.06 15.68 17.14
N TYR A 65 -44.23 16.97 16.86
CA TYR A 65 -44.46 18.09 17.77
C TYR A 65 -44.52 17.84 19.30
N GLY A 66 -43.65 18.54 20.02
CA GLY A 66 -43.81 18.88 21.44
C GLY A 66 -43.34 20.31 21.69
N GLY A 67 -44.24 21.29 21.53
CA GLY A 67 -43.91 22.70 21.72
C GLY A 67 -44.14 23.17 23.15
N LEU A 68 -43.19 23.93 23.70
CA LEU A 68 -43.40 24.80 24.86
C LEU A 68 -42.51 26.03 24.73
N ALA A 69 -43.13 27.22 24.80
CA ALA A 69 -42.45 28.50 24.67
C ALA A 69 -42.10 29.07 26.05
N LEU A 70 -41.00 29.82 26.14
CA LEU A 70 -40.85 31.08 26.89
C LEU A 70 -39.39 31.57 26.83
N GLY A 71 -39.19 32.89 26.89
CA GLY A 71 -37.88 33.50 27.19
C GLY A 71 -37.15 34.11 26.00
N ALA A 72 -37.56 35.29 25.55
CA ALA A 72 -36.71 36.14 24.73
C ALA A 72 -35.64 36.82 25.62
N THR A 73 -34.38 36.76 25.23
CA THR A 73 -33.33 37.63 25.78
C THR A 73 -32.38 38.01 24.66
N ALA A 74 -32.21 39.30 24.42
CA ALA A 74 -31.37 39.81 23.35
C ALA A 74 -29.88 39.65 23.72
N CYS A 75 -29.11 39.00 22.84
CA CYS A 75 -27.65 39.11 22.85
C CYS A 75 -27.23 40.03 21.70
N ALA A 76 -26.48 41.09 22.03
CA ALA A 76 -25.91 42.01 21.05
C ALA A 76 -24.88 41.29 20.16
N GLY A 77 -24.73 41.78 18.93
CA GLY A 77 -23.85 41.15 17.94
C GLY A 77 -22.37 41.19 18.33
N VAL A 78 -21.69 40.07 18.08
CA VAL A 78 -20.22 40.00 18.06
C VAL A 78 -19.79 39.89 16.60
N LEU A 79 -19.00 40.86 16.14
CA LEU A 79 -18.37 40.83 14.82
C LEU A 79 -17.35 39.67 14.74
N PRO A 80 -17.17 39.03 13.57
CA PRO A 80 -16.13 38.01 13.42
C PRO A 80 -14.75 38.65 13.63
N SER A 81 -13.99 38.12 14.59
CA SER A 81 -12.59 38.49 14.79
C SER A 81 -11.74 38.04 13.60
N THR A 82 -10.71 38.83 13.29
CA THR A 82 -9.70 38.50 12.27
C THR A 82 -9.06 37.14 12.53
N PRO A 83 -8.66 36.38 11.48
CA PRO A 83 -7.89 35.16 11.68
C PRO A 83 -6.63 35.49 12.47
N ALA A 84 -6.36 34.71 13.53
CA ALA A 84 -5.18 34.90 14.34
C ALA A 84 -3.94 34.73 13.45
N ARG A 85 -3.00 35.67 13.54
CA ARG A 85 -1.63 35.41 13.08
C ARG A 85 -1.08 34.29 13.95
N VAL A 86 -0.39 33.33 13.34
CA VAL A 86 0.48 32.43 14.10
C VAL A 86 1.52 33.33 14.77
N ASP A 87 1.64 33.27 16.09
CA ASP A 87 2.58 34.13 16.80
C ASP A 87 4.00 33.80 16.36
N ASP A 88 4.82 34.83 16.11
CA ASP A 88 6.21 34.66 15.67
C ASP A 88 7.03 33.80 16.65
N ALA A 89 6.62 33.74 17.92
CA ALA A 89 7.18 32.85 18.95
C ALA A 89 6.87 31.36 18.73
N GLU A 90 5.69 31.01 18.21
CA GLU A 90 5.33 29.62 17.90
C GLU A 90 6.06 29.16 16.63
N ALA A 91 6.14 30.04 15.62
CA ALA A 91 6.96 29.81 14.43
C ALA A 91 8.45 29.66 14.77
N ALA A 92 9.00 30.51 15.65
CA ALA A 92 10.37 30.41 16.13
C ALA A 92 10.62 29.15 16.98
N SER A 93 9.65 28.73 17.80
CA SER A 93 9.72 27.47 18.56
C SER A 93 9.77 26.24 17.64
N LEU A 94 8.91 26.20 16.63
CA LEU A 94 8.92 25.15 15.60
C LEU A 94 10.22 25.14 14.78
N ALA A 95 10.75 26.32 14.44
CA ALA A 95 12.04 26.45 13.75
C ALA A 95 13.21 25.99 14.63
N ALA A 96 13.24 26.37 15.91
CA ALA A 96 14.28 25.97 16.86
C ALA A 96 14.24 24.47 17.15
N ALA A 97 13.04 23.89 17.33
CA ALA A 97 12.86 22.44 17.48
C ALA A 97 13.24 21.67 16.20
N SER A 98 13.02 22.25 15.01
CA SER A 98 13.49 21.67 13.76
C SER A 98 15.00 21.80 13.58
N ALA A 99 15.65 22.85 14.11
CA ALA A 99 17.09 23.04 14.04
C ALA A 99 17.84 22.09 14.99
N THR A 100 17.42 21.99 16.26
CA THR A 100 18.03 21.06 17.22
C THR A 100 17.82 19.60 16.82
N ALA A 101 16.66 19.25 16.24
CA ALA A 101 16.42 17.93 15.68
C ALA A 101 17.27 17.61 14.44
N ILE A 102 17.86 18.61 13.78
CA ILE A 102 18.82 18.41 12.69
C ILE A 102 20.24 18.26 13.26
N GLU A 103 20.62 19.08 14.24
CA GLU A 103 21.93 18.97 14.93
C GLU A 103 22.19 17.57 15.52
N ASP A 104 21.17 16.92 16.10
CA ASP A 104 21.28 15.56 16.66
C ASP A 104 21.51 14.44 15.61
N TYR A 105 21.15 14.66 14.34
CA TYR A 105 21.22 13.66 13.26
C TYR A 105 21.92 14.16 11.99
N ALA A 106 22.90 15.05 12.14
CA ALA A 106 23.67 15.63 11.03
C ALA A 106 24.36 14.56 10.15
N ASP A 107 24.60 13.34 10.67
CA ASP A 107 25.14 12.20 9.92
C ASP A 107 24.16 11.63 8.86
N LEU A 108 22.87 11.95 8.96
CA LEU A 108 21.84 11.59 7.99
C LEU A 108 21.62 12.68 6.92
N GLU A 109 22.18 13.89 7.11
CA GLU A 109 21.95 15.00 6.18
C GLU A 109 22.39 14.67 4.75
N GLY A 110 21.59 15.13 3.79
CA GLY A 110 21.86 14.91 2.37
C GLY A 110 21.64 13.46 1.91
N LEU A 111 21.20 12.52 2.77
CA LEU A 111 20.90 11.15 2.33
C LEU A 111 19.91 11.11 1.16
N CYS A 112 18.87 11.93 1.13
CA CYS A 112 17.97 12.02 -0.03
C CYS A 112 18.43 12.99 -1.14
N ALA A 113 19.53 13.72 -0.96
CA ALA A 113 19.98 14.73 -1.92
C ALA A 113 20.45 14.12 -3.26
N GLY A 114 20.30 14.91 -4.32
CA GLY A 114 20.76 14.57 -5.67
C GLY A 114 19.90 13.56 -6.43
N VAL A 115 18.87 12.97 -5.83
CA VAL A 115 17.90 12.14 -6.58
C VAL A 115 16.86 13.06 -7.22
N PRO A 116 16.76 13.11 -8.57
CA PRO A 116 15.85 14.02 -9.24
C PRO A 116 14.38 13.57 -9.10
N ALA A 117 13.47 14.54 -9.11
CA ALA A 117 12.05 14.26 -9.31
C ALA A 117 11.79 13.67 -10.71
N ILE A 118 10.63 13.02 -10.89
CA ILE A 118 10.15 12.56 -12.19
C ILE A 118 10.09 13.74 -13.18
N ALA A 119 10.72 13.56 -14.34
CA ALA A 119 10.82 14.59 -15.37
C ALA A 119 9.51 14.73 -16.19
N ASP A 120 9.29 15.93 -16.73
CA ASP A 120 8.13 16.28 -17.54
C ASP A 120 7.87 15.31 -18.71
N ALA A 121 8.94 14.87 -19.39
CA ALA A 121 8.86 13.90 -20.47
C ALA A 121 8.28 12.54 -20.03
N GLU A 122 8.50 12.13 -18.77
CA GLU A 122 7.97 10.88 -18.24
C GLU A 122 6.48 10.99 -17.92
N TYR A 123 6.00 12.14 -17.39
CA TYR A 123 4.56 12.38 -17.24
C TYR A 123 3.83 12.30 -18.58
N VAL A 124 4.38 12.92 -19.64
CA VAL A 124 3.82 12.84 -21.01
C VAL A 124 3.86 11.40 -21.55
N ALA A 125 4.92 10.63 -21.28
CA ALA A 125 5.00 9.23 -21.66
C ALA A 125 3.94 8.36 -20.94
N ARG A 126 3.72 8.59 -19.64
CA ARG A 126 2.69 7.91 -18.83
C ARG A 126 1.28 8.19 -19.36
N GLN A 127 0.99 9.45 -19.71
CA GLN A 127 -0.27 9.86 -20.35
C GLN A 127 -0.46 9.13 -21.68
N ARG A 128 0.50 9.21 -22.61
CA ARG A 128 0.39 8.53 -23.93
C ARG A 128 0.21 7.01 -23.79
N ARG A 129 0.90 6.38 -22.84
CA ARG A 129 0.74 4.94 -22.54
C ARG A 129 -0.66 4.59 -22.05
N ILE A 130 -1.23 5.39 -21.15
CA ILE A 130 -2.58 5.12 -20.61
C ILE A 130 -3.68 5.38 -21.65
N GLN A 131 -3.50 6.39 -22.51
CA GLN A 131 -4.36 6.63 -23.68
C GLN A 131 -4.32 5.45 -24.68
N GLY A 132 -3.14 4.84 -24.86
CA GLY A 132 -2.96 3.58 -25.59
C GLY A 132 -3.82 2.44 -25.02
N PHE A 133 -3.61 2.11 -23.73
CA PHE A 133 -4.34 1.04 -23.06
C PHE A 133 -5.87 1.26 -23.01
N ALA A 134 -6.32 2.51 -22.89
CA ALA A 134 -7.75 2.84 -22.99
C ALA A 134 -8.32 2.54 -24.38
N ARG A 135 -7.58 2.87 -25.45
CA ARG A 135 -7.98 2.58 -26.84
C ARG A 135 -8.05 1.07 -27.09
N ASP A 136 -7.05 0.32 -26.63
CA ASP A 136 -7.00 -1.15 -26.76
C ASP A 136 -8.15 -1.84 -26.01
N ALA A 137 -8.65 -1.21 -24.94
CA ALA A 137 -9.81 -1.69 -24.16
C ALA A 137 -11.19 -1.25 -24.73
N GLY A 138 -11.23 -0.54 -25.85
CA GLY A 138 -12.48 -0.03 -26.44
C GLY A 138 -13.16 1.05 -25.57
N LEU A 139 -12.35 1.95 -25.01
CA LEU A 139 -12.78 3.14 -24.26
C LEU A 139 -12.40 4.39 -25.06
N ASP A 140 -13.11 5.49 -24.83
CA ASP A 140 -12.79 6.81 -25.41
C ASP A 140 -11.90 7.66 -24.48
N GLY A 141 -11.66 7.19 -23.27
CA GLY A 141 -10.77 7.84 -22.32
C GLY A 141 -10.89 7.35 -20.89
N LEU A 142 -10.09 7.95 -20.03
CA LEU A 142 -10.04 7.72 -18.59
C LEU A 142 -10.29 9.02 -17.82
N LEU A 143 -11.03 8.93 -16.72
CA LEU A 143 -11.22 10.01 -15.75
C LEU A 143 -10.61 9.59 -14.41
N VAL A 144 -9.67 10.39 -13.90
CA VAL A 144 -9.02 10.18 -12.60
C VAL A 144 -9.21 11.39 -11.68
N GLU A 145 -9.28 11.16 -10.38
CA GLU A 145 -9.44 12.20 -9.36
C GLU A 145 -8.12 12.51 -8.65
N ALA A 146 -7.99 13.70 -8.05
CA ALA A 146 -6.97 14.03 -7.05
C ALA A 146 -6.65 12.84 -6.13
N GLY A 147 -5.37 12.56 -5.98
CA GLY A 147 -4.86 11.31 -5.42
C GLY A 147 -3.64 10.84 -6.22
N ALA A 148 -3.12 9.66 -5.86
CA ALA A 148 -1.86 9.17 -6.40
C ALA A 148 -1.88 8.95 -7.93
N SER A 149 -3.01 8.57 -8.51
CA SER A 149 -3.14 8.39 -9.97
C SER A 149 -3.09 9.74 -10.71
N LEU A 150 -3.72 10.80 -10.19
CA LEU A 150 -3.58 12.15 -10.75
C LEU A 150 -2.13 12.67 -10.58
N THR A 151 -1.50 12.44 -9.42
CA THR A 151 -0.08 12.72 -9.23
C THR A 151 0.79 11.96 -10.24
N TYR A 152 0.49 10.69 -10.48
CA TYR A 152 1.24 9.81 -11.40
C TYR A 152 1.27 10.36 -12.84
N PHE A 153 0.18 10.96 -13.31
CA PHE A 153 0.07 11.52 -14.66
C PHE A 153 0.43 13.01 -14.78
N THR A 154 0.48 13.77 -13.68
CA THR A 154 0.60 15.24 -13.74
C THR A 154 1.69 15.86 -12.86
N GLY A 155 2.16 15.16 -11.83
CA GLY A 155 3.01 15.71 -10.78
C GLY A 155 2.28 16.58 -9.73
N VAL A 156 0.98 16.86 -9.91
CA VAL A 156 0.18 17.60 -8.93
C VAL A 156 -0.08 16.72 -7.72
N ARG A 157 0.49 17.11 -6.57
CA ARG A 157 0.34 16.44 -5.27
C ARG A 157 -0.64 17.20 -4.39
N TRP A 158 -1.93 17.03 -4.63
CA TRP A 158 -3.00 17.60 -3.81
C TRP A 158 -3.86 16.51 -3.16
N GLY A 159 -4.27 16.76 -1.92
CA GLY A 159 -5.29 15.95 -1.26
C GLY A 159 -6.69 16.20 -1.84
N ARG A 160 -7.65 15.34 -1.50
CA ARG A 160 -9.05 15.51 -1.88
C ARG A 160 -9.73 16.52 -0.95
N SER A 161 -10.32 17.57 -1.51
CA SER A 161 -11.23 18.50 -0.83
C SER A 161 -12.66 18.37 -1.38
N GLU A 162 -13.60 19.16 -0.87
CA GLU A 162 -14.95 19.30 -1.44
C GLU A 162 -14.94 19.80 -2.89
N ARG A 163 -13.88 20.50 -3.33
CA ARG A 163 -13.68 20.97 -4.71
C ARG A 163 -13.00 19.88 -5.54
N PRO A 164 -13.66 19.29 -6.56
CA PRO A 164 -13.03 18.27 -7.38
C PRO A 164 -11.90 18.84 -8.26
N LEU A 165 -10.73 18.21 -8.18
CA LEU A 165 -9.70 18.29 -9.21
C LEU A 165 -9.71 16.97 -9.98
N LEU A 166 -9.97 17.03 -11.28
CA LEU A 166 -10.25 15.88 -12.13
C LEU A 166 -9.41 15.94 -13.40
N LEU A 167 -8.79 14.85 -13.80
CA LEU A 167 -8.02 14.75 -15.04
C LEU A 167 -8.73 13.81 -16.02
N LEU A 168 -9.07 14.35 -17.19
CA LEU A 168 -9.55 13.58 -18.34
C LEU A 168 -8.37 13.26 -19.25
N LEU A 169 -8.22 11.98 -19.58
CA LEU A 169 -7.24 11.42 -20.51
C LEU A 169 -8.03 10.80 -21.69
N PRO A 170 -8.42 11.58 -22.71
CA PRO A 170 -9.11 11.04 -23.88
C PRO A 170 -8.15 10.13 -24.66
N THR A 171 -8.64 9.10 -25.35
CA THR A 171 -7.76 8.22 -26.14
C THR A 171 -7.06 8.97 -27.27
N ASP A 172 -7.78 9.86 -27.94
CA ASP A 172 -7.27 10.78 -28.96
C ASP A 172 -7.42 12.23 -28.48
N GLY A 173 -6.34 13.01 -28.57
CA GLY A 173 -6.29 14.41 -28.16
C GLY A 173 -5.46 14.68 -26.90
N GLU A 174 -5.55 15.91 -26.41
CA GLU A 174 -4.78 16.41 -25.26
C GLU A 174 -5.46 16.06 -23.92
N PRO A 175 -4.71 15.66 -22.89
CA PRO A 175 -5.23 15.54 -21.53
C PRO A 175 -5.74 16.88 -20.97
N ARG A 176 -6.82 16.86 -20.20
CA ARG A 176 -7.47 18.07 -19.65
C ARG A 176 -7.62 17.96 -18.13
N LEU A 177 -7.04 18.90 -17.39
CA LEU A 177 -7.13 19.00 -15.93
C LEU A 177 -8.16 20.06 -15.54
N PHE A 178 -9.23 19.63 -14.88
CA PHE A 178 -10.34 20.46 -14.41
C PHE A 178 -10.11 20.87 -12.96
N GLY A 179 -10.03 22.18 -12.67
CA GLY A 179 -9.77 22.70 -11.33
C GLY A 179 -10.36 24.08 -11.06
N PRO A 180 -10.41 24.54 -9.79
CA PRO A 180 -10.98 25.83 -9.43
C PRO A 180 -10.23 27.00 -10.08
N ALA A 181 -10.94 28.02 -10.55
CA ALA A 181 -10.36 29.17 -11.25
C ALA A 181 -9.34 29.96 -10.42
N PHE A 182 -9.51 30.02 -9.09
CA PHE A 182 -8.57 30.71 -8.21
C PHE A 182 -7.21 29.98 -8.06
N GLU A 183 -7.14 28.69 -8.39
CA GLU A 183 -5.90 27.89 -8.36
C GLU A 183 -5.12 27.92 -9.69
N ALA A 184 -5.56 28.71 -10.66
CA ALA A 184 -4.99 28.70 -12.01
C ALA A 184 -3.48 28.99 -12.07
N GLY A 185 -2.95 29.77 -11.13
CA GLY A 185 -1.49 30.00 -10.98
C GLY A 185 -0.78 28.72 -10.54
N THR A 186 -1.22 28.16 -9.41
CA THR A 186 -0.68 26.92 -8.82
C THR A 186 -0.72 25.74 -9.80
N LEU A 187 -1.78 25.62 -10.60
CA LEU A 187 -1.90 24.57 -11.61
C LEU A 187 -0.88 24.77 -12.74
N ARG A 188 -0.82 25.96 -13.36
CA ARG A 188 0.12 26.26 -14.45
C ARG A 188 1.58 26.06 -14.03
N GLU A 189 1.95 26.48 -12.82
CA GLU A 189 3.30 26.25 -12.28
C GLU A 189 3.65 24.75 -12.20
N ARG A 190 2.68 23.90 -11.83
CA ARG A 190 2.91 22.47 -11.59
C ARG A 190 2.82 21.59 -12.83
N VAL A 191 2.03 21.97 -13.83
CA VAL A 191 1.83 21.15 -15.05
C VAL A 191 2.50 21.73 -16.29
N GLY A 192 2.82 23.02 -16.32
CA GLY A 192 3.32 23.71 -17.51
C GLY A 192 2.40 23.48 -18.72
N ASP A 193 3.00 23.30 -19.90
CA ASP A 193 2.30 23.02 -21.15
C ASP A 193 2.09 21.51 -21.39
N ARG A 194 2.12 20.67 -20.35
CA ARG A 194 1.95 19.20 -20.50
C ARG A 194 0.51 18.76 -20.72
N LEU A 195 -0.46 19.63 -20.45
CA LEU A 195 -1.90 19.36 -20.52
C LEU A 195 -2.69 20.67 -20.52
N ALA A 196 -3.89 20.65 -21.10
CA ALA A 196 -4.81 21.77 -21.06
C ALA A 196 -5.46 21.90 -19.66
N ILE A 197 -5.60 23.13 -19.17
CA ILE A 197 -6.22 23.43 -17.88
C ILE A 197 -7.61 24.04 -18.10
N GLU A 198 -8.63 23.38 -17.56
CA GLU A 198 -10.03 23.78 -17.63
C GLU A 198 -10.49 24.31 -16.28
N LEU A 199 -10.80 25.60 -16.22
CA LEU A 199 -11.08 26.29 -14.96
C LEU A 199 -12.59 26.49 -14.78
N TRP A 200 -13.07 26.32 -13.55
CA TRP A 200 -14.46 26.59 -13.16
C TRP A 200 -14.51 27.57 -11.97
N ASP A 201 -15.48 28.49 -12.00
CA ASP A 201 -15.71 29.40 -10.88
C ASP A 201 -16.53 28.72 -9.78
N GLU A 202 -16.35 29.14 -8.52
CA GLU A 202 -16.96 28.53 -7.32
C GLU A 202 -18.49 28.33 -7.41
N HIS A 203 -19.18 29.19 -8.17
CA HIS A 203 -20.63 29.16 -8.35
C HIS A 203 -21.10 28.30 -9.54
N GLU A 204 -20.21 27.91 -10.45
CA GLU A 204 -20.49 27.02 -11.59
C GLU A 204 -20.33 25.54 -11.20
N GLY A 205 -19.24 25.24 -10.49
CA GLY A 205 -18.76 23.87 -10.27
C GLY A 205 -18.18 23.21 -11.54
N PRO A 206 -17.53 22.04 -11.40
CA PRO A 206 -16.79 21.40 -12.49
C PRO A 206 -17.67 20.71 -13.55
N TYR A 207 -18.85 20.22 -13.15
CA TYR A 207 -19.54 19.15 -13.88
C TYR A 207 -20.07 19.56 -15.25
N GLY A 208 -20.51 20.81 -15.42
CA GLY A 208 -20.95 21.32 -16.72
C GLY A 208 -19.81 21.42 -17.73
N ARG A 209 -18.63 21.90 -17.30
CA ARG A 209 -17.43 21.99 -18.14
C ARG A 209 -16.89 20.62 -18.51
N ILE A 210 -16.88 19.67 -17.57
CA ILE A 210 -16.50 18.28 -17.85
C ILE A 210 -17.50 17.63 -18.81
N ALA A 211 -18.81 17.80 -18.62
CA ALA A 211 -19.82 17.26 -19.54
C ALA A 211 -19.64 17.79 -20.98
N GLY A 212 -19.34 19.09 -21.13
CA GLY A 212 -18.97 19.67 -22.43
C GLY A 212 -17.69 19.05 -23.01
N ALA A 213 -16.70 18.75 -22.19
CA ALA A 213 -15.47 18.08 -22.60
C ALA A 213 -15.63 16.60 -22.97
N LEU A 214 -16.68 15.94 -22.46
CA LEU A 214 -17.05 14.56 -22.81
C LEU A 214 -17.95 14.48 -24.06
N SER A 215 -18.39 15.62 -24.60
CA SER A 215 -19.29 15.67 -25.76
C SER A 215 -18.65 15.00 -27.00
N GLY A 216 -19.37 14.06 -27.61
CA GLY A 216 -18.90 13.29 -28.76
C GLY A 216 -18.16 11.99 -28.41
N LEU A 217 -17.79 11.78 -27.15
CA LEU A 217 -17.33 10.49 -26.64
C LEU A 217 -18.54 9.60 -26.33
N GLN A 218 -18.34 8.30 -26.13
CA GLN A 218 -19.39 7.33 -25.79
C GLN A 218 -19.14 6.65 -24.45
N ARG A 219 -17.88 6.28 -24.16
CA ARG A 219 -17.53 5.40 -23.05
C ARG A 219 -16.24 5.81 -22.34
N ILE A 220 -16.36 6.25 -21.08
CA ILE A 220 -15.25 6.70 -20.25
C ILE A 220 -15.08 5.76 -19.06
N ALA A 221 -13.87 5.26 -18.87
CA ALA A 221 -13.52 4.54 -17.66
C ALA A 221 -13.20 5.54 -16.54
N VAL A 222 -13.87 5.37 -15.40
CA VAL A 222 -13.64 6.15 -14.18
C VAL A 222 -12.78 5.33 -13.23
N GLU A 223 -11.72 5.91 -12.70
CA GLU A 223 -10.86 5.26 -11.71
C GLU A 223 -11.68 4.83 -10.49
N PRO A 224 -11.52 3.61 -9.94
CA PRO A 224 -12.39 3.09 -8.87
C PRO A 224 -12.27 3.85 -7.56
N SER A 225 -11.17 4.59 -7.37
CA SER A 225 -10.97 5.46 -6.21
C SER A 225 -11.79 6.76 -6.28
N THR A 226 -12.34 7.13 -7.44
CA THR A 226 -13.11 8.37 -7.64
C THR A 226 -14.33 8.42 -6.73
N ARG A 227 -14.52 9.51 -5.99
CA ARG A 227 -15.61 9.64 -5.01
C ARG A 227 -16.99 9.56 -5.67
N LEU A 228 -17.88 8.75 -5.09
CA LEU A 228 -19.20 8.43 -5.64
C LEU A 228 -20.03 9.66 -6.07
N PHE A 229 -19.99 10.75 -5.30
CA PHE A 229 -20.77 11.94 -5.63
C PHE A 229 -20.35 12.56 -6.98
N ILE A 230 -19.06 12.53 -7.33
CA ILE A 230 -18.55 13.03 -8.61
C ILE A 230 -19.13 12.22 -9.76
N VAL A 231 -19.12 10.89 -9.63
CA VAL A 231 -19.69 9.98 -10.64
C VAL A 231 -21.19 10.24 -10.81
N GLU A 232 -21.92 10.45 -9.71
CA GLU A 232 -23.36 10.76 -9.75
C GLU A 232 -23.67 12.14 -10.37
N TYR A 233 -22.88 13.17 -10.10
CA TYR A 233 -23.05 14.47 -10.75
C TYR A 233 -22.69 14.42 -12.24
N LEU A 234 -21.64 13.70 -12.62
CA LEU A 234 -21.26 13.52 -14.02
C LEU A 234 -22.30 12.71 -14.80
N ARG A 235 -22.91 11.66 -14.22
CA ARG A 235 -24.05 10.94 -14.83
C ARG A 235 -25.23 11.86 -15.14
N ARG A 236 -25.48 12.87 -14.29
CA ARG A 236 -26.56 13.85 -14.49
C ARG A 236 -26.20 14.92 -15.52
N ALA A 237 -24.94 15.35 -15.55
CA ALA A 237 -24.46 16.38 -16.46
C ALA A 237 -24.20 15.86 -17.88
N ALA A 238 -23.80 14.59 -18.02
CA ALA A 238 -23.48 13.93 -19.29
C ALA A 238 -24.23 12.59 -19.44
N PRO A 239 -25.58 12.57 -19.46
CA PRO A 239 -26.39 11.34 -19.42
C PRO A 239 -26.29 10.46 -20.69
N ALA A 240 -25.67 10.97 -21.76
CA ALA A 240 -25.40 10.22 -22.99
C ALA A 240 -24.10 9.38 -22.94
N ILE A 241 -23.27 9.55 -21.90
CA ILE A 241 -21.96 8.90 -21.77
C ILE A 241 -22.06 7.70 -20.84
N GLU A 242 -21.54 6.54 -21.26
CA GLU A 242 -21.30 5.41 -20.35
C GLU A 242 -20.09 5.71 -19.47
N LEU A 243 -20.33 6.03 -18.20
CA LEU A 243 -19.30 6.04 -17.17
C LEU A 243 -19.09 4.62 -16.62
N ALA A 244 -18.17 3.89 -17.26
CA ALA A 244 -17.72 2.56 -16.88
C ALA A 244 -16.74 2.64 -15.70
N ALA A 245 -16.58 1.54 -14.94
CA ALA A 245 -15.46 1.41 -14.03
C ALA A 245 -14.18 1.06 -14.82
N ASP A 246 -13.03 1.63 -14.46
CA ASP A 246 -11.74 1.19 -15.02
C ASP A 246 -11.54 -0.32 -14.76
N PRO A 247 -11.38 -1.16 -15.80
CA PRO A 247 -11.14 -2.59 -15.63
C PRO A 247 -9.79 -2.91 -14.96
N GLY A 248 -8.87 -1.95 -14.92
CA GLY A 248 -7.58 -2.07 -14.24
C GLY A 248 -6.40 -1.41 -14.93
N ILE A 249 -6.66 -0.52 -15.87
CA ILE A 249 -5.69 0.14 -16.72
C ILE A 249 -4.79 1.06 -15.87
N VAL A 250 -5.37 1.85 -14.96
CA VAL A 250 -4.63 2.77 -14.09
C VAL A 250 -3.75 2.00 -13.09
N ARG A 251 -4.29 0.96 -12.43
CA ARG A 251 -3.47 0.11 -11.52
C ARG A 251 -2.31 -0.55 -12.27
N SER A 252 -2.55 -1.07 -13.48
CA SER A 252 -1.54 -1.80 -14.24
C SER A 252 -0.40 -0.90 -14.72
N ALA A 253 -0.70 0.36 -15.06
CA ALA A 253 0.34 1.34 -15.38
C ALA A 253 1.22 1.70 -14.17
N ARG A 254 0.66 1.73 -12.96
CA ARG A 254 1.38 2.03 -11.70
C ARG A 254 2.13 0.82 -11.12
N MET A 255 1.69 -0.42 -11.42
CA MET A 255 2.37 -1.63 -10.94
C MET A 255 3.84 -1.71 -11.39
N ILE A 256 4.14 -1.33 -12.63
CA ILE A 256 5.49 -1.41 -13.22
C ILE A 256 6.20 -0.05 -13.14
N LYS A 257 7.19 0.04 -12.25
CA LYS A 257 7.94 1.27 -11.94
C LYS A 257 9.01 1.55 -13.00
N SER A 258 9.14 2.80 -13.42
CA SER A 258 10.24 3.27 -14.27
C SER A 258 11.58 3.32 -13.50
N PRO A 259 12.73 3.39 -14.18
CA PRO A 259 14.03 3.56 -13.52
C PRO A 259 14.11 4.78 -12.58
N ALA A 260 13.40 5.87 -12.89
CA ALA A 260 13.36 7.06 -12.03
C ALA A 260 12.49 6.80 -10.78
N GLU A 261 11.37 6.09 -10.93
CA GLU A 261 10.53 5.67 -9.79
C GLU A 261 11.29 4.72 -8.86
N LEU A 262 12.03 3.76 -9.43
CA LEU A 262 12.88 2.84 -8.68
C LEU A 262 14.00 3.56 -7.92
N ALA A 263 14.62 4.59 -8.52
CA ALA A 263 15.64 5.39 -7.83
C ALA A 263 15.06 6.15 -6.62
N LEU A 264 13.86 6.73 -6.77
CA LEU A 264 13.14 7.45 -5.72
C LEU A 264 12.71 6.52 -4.58
N LEU A 265 12.05 5.40 -4.91
CA LEU A 265 11.63 4.38 -3.94
C LEU A 265 12.82 3.77 -3.20
N ARG A 266 13.89 3.39 -3.93
CA ARG A 266 15.11 2.85 -3.32
C ARG A 266 15.73 3.84 -2.35
N ARG A 267 15.86 5.12 -2.73
CA ARG A 267 16.48 6.11 -1.83
C ARG A 267 15.62 6.40 -0.62
N ALA A 268 14.29 6.51 -0.78
CA ALA A 268 13.38 6.70 0.35
C ALA A 268 13.51 5.57 1.39
N ASN A 269 13.54 4.31 0.92
CA ASN A 269 13.63 3.14 1.80
C ASN A 269 15.01 2.98 2.45
N VAL A 270 16.10 3.30 1.73
CA VAL A 270 17.45 3.35 2.31
C VAL A 270 17.56 4.43 3.39
N ALA A 271 17.01 5.63 3.15
CA ALA A 271 16.98 6.71 4.13
C ALA A 271 16.17 6.34 5.39
N THR A 272 15.01 5.70 5.23
CA THR A 272 14.23 5.18 6.36
C THR A 272 15.01 4.13 7.17
N LYS A 273 15.68 3.17 6.51
CA LYS A 273 16.53 2.18 7.20
C LYS A 273 17.66 2.83 7.99
N ALA A 274 18.34 3.81 7.40
CA ALA A 274 19.40 4.55 8.07
C ALA A 274 18.88 5.30 9.31
N ALA A 275 17.72 5.96 9.21
CA ALA A 275 17.08 6.65 10.33
C ALA A 275 16.73 5.71 11.50
N ILE A 276 16.16 4.52 11.23
CA ILE A 276 15.89 3.52 12.27
C ILE A 276 17.20 3.06 12.93
N ALA A 277 18.20 2.68 12.12
CA ALA A 277 19.47 2.16 12.62
C ALA A 277 20.24 3.19 13.45
N ARG A 278 20.18 4.47 13.07
CA ARG A 278 20.81 5.59 13.78
C ARG A 278 20.13 5.92 15.11
N VAL A 279 18.80 5.75 15.20
CA VAL A 279 18.03 6.00 16.43
C VAL A 279 18.07 4.82 17.41
N ALA A 280 18.20 3.58 16.92
CA ALA A 280 18.12 2.38 17.76
C ALA A 280 19.06 2.36 19.00
N PRO A 281 20.33 2.83 18.94
CA PRO A 281 21.22 2.90 20.10
C PRO A 281 20.77 3.87 21.21
N GLU A 282 19.88 4.82 20.89
CA GLU A 282 19.34 5.78 21.86
C GLU A 282 18.12 5.23 22.62
N ILE A 283 17.54 4.13 22.14
CA ILE A 283 16.31 3.55 22.69
C ILE A 283 16.63 2.70 23.91
N ARG A 284 16.10 3.11 25.07
CA ARG A 284 16.43 2.56 26.38
C ARG A 284 15.20 2.44 27.29
N PRO A 285 15.23 1.59 28.33
CA PRO A 285 14.10 1.42 29.23
C PRO A 285 13.69 2.73 29.90
N GLY A 286 12.39 2.90 30.13
CA GLY A 286 11.78 4.13 30.63
C GLY A 286 11.29 5.09 29.55
N MET A 287 11.61 4.87 28.27
CA MET A 287 11.04 5.64 27.15
C MET A 287 9.63 5.17 26.79
N ARG A 288 8.77 6.11 26.41
CA ARG A 288 7.44 5.87 25.83
C ARG A 288 7.51 5.58 24.34
N GLU A 289 6.50 4.88 23.84
CA GLU A 289 6.32 4.66 22.39
C GLU A 289 6.27 5.98 21.60
N SER A 290 5.60 7.02 22.11
CA SER A 290 5.58 8.33 21.44
C SER A 290 6.96 9.02 21.36
N GLU A 291 7.83 8.83 22.37
CA GLU A 291 9.20 9.37 22.40
C GLU A 291 10.10 8.65 21.40
N ILE A 292 10.00 7.31 21.33
CA ILE A 292 10.70 6.49 20.32
C ILE A 292 10.27 6.93 18.91
N ALA A 293 8.96 7.01 18.67
CA ALA A 293 8.42 7.43 17.38
C ALA A 293 8.81 8.87 17.03
N ALA A 294 8.88 9.79 18.00
CA ALA A 294 9.33 11.17 17.77
C ALA A 294 10.80 11.23 17.29
N LYS A 295 11.70 10.45 17.90
CA LYS A 295 13.09 10.35 17.45
C LYS A 295 13.22 9.81 16.04
N VAL A 296 12.51 8.73 15.72
CA VAL A 296 12.50 8.13 14.37
C VAL A 296 12.01 9.15 13.32
N ARG A 297 10.94 9.91 13.62
CA ARG A 297 10.45 10.97 12.72
C ARG A 297 11.46 12.11 12.52
N ALA A 298 12.20 12.48 13.56
CA ALA A 298 13.24 13.50 13.48
C ALA A 298 14.42 13.04 12.61
N ALA A 299 14.92 11.82 12.83
CA ALA A 299 15.98 11.21 12.01
C ALA A 299 15.58 11.07 10.53
N GLN A 300 14.34 10.65 10.24
CA GLN A 300 13.83 10.60 8.85
C GLN A 300 13.74 12.01 8.21
N ARG A 301 13.48 13.06 8.99
CA ARG A 301 13.45 14.44 8.51
C ARG A 301 14.85 14.94 8.18
N ALA A 302 15.83 14.68 9.05
CA ALA A 302 17.25 14.96 8.79
C ALA A 302 17.75 14.23 7.52
N ALA A 303 17.29 12.99 7.31
CA ALA A 303 17.57 12.23 6.08
C ALA A 303 16.94 12.82 4.78
N GLY A 304 16.09 13.85 4.90
CA GLY A 304 15.46 14.56 3.77
C GLY A 304 14.12 14.00 3.30
N LEU A 305 13.43 13.20 4.12
CA LEU A 305 12.08 12.70 3.80
C LEU A 305 10.99 13.72 4.17
N VAL A 306 9.85 13.63 3.48
CA VAL A 306 8.60 14.33 3.80
C VAL A 306 7.46 13.34 4.04
N ASP A 307 6.25 13.80 4.38
CA ASP A 307 5.08 12.96 4.72
C ASP A 307 5.40 11.85 5.74
N ILE A 308 6.26 12.16 6.71
CA ILE A 308 6.83 11.17 7.64
C ILE A 308 5.79 10.74 8.68
N TRP A 309 5.69 9.42 8.88
CA TRP A 309 4.95 8.78 9.96
C TRP A 309 5.85 7.75 10.65
N ALA A 310 5.57 7.45 11.92
CA ALA A 310 6.29 6.42 12.68
C ALA A 310 5.37 5.81 13.74
N LEU A 311 5.28 4.49 13.74
CA LEU A 311 4.62 3.63 14.72
C LEU A 311 5.71 2.91 15.52
N ALA A 312 5.81 3.19 16.82
CA ALA A 312 6.65 2.44 17.74
C ALA A 312 5.76 1.66 18.70
N LEU A 313 6.07 0.38 18.92
CA LEU A 313 5.32 -0.53 19.76
C LEU A 313 6.27 -1.34 20.64
N VAL A 314 6.02 -1.38 21.96
CA VAL A 314 6.92 -2.01 22.93
C VAL A 314 6.28 -3.14 23.74
N GLY A 315 7.02 -4.24 23.89
CA GLY A 315 6.56 -5.45 24.56
C GLY A 315 5.23 -5.97 23.99
N ALA A 316 4.22 -6.10 24.84
CA ALA A 316 2.89 -6.59 24.47
C ALA A 316 2.17 -5.74 23.40
N ASN A 317 2.52 -4.47 23.22
CA ASN A 317 1.91 -3.63 22.18
C ASN A 317 2.36 -4.04 20.77
N ALA A 318 3.57 -4.61 20.62
CA ALA A 318 4.05 -5.10 19.32
C ALA A 318 3.20 -6.25 18.76
N ALA A 319 2.36 -6.89 19.59
CA ALA A 319 1.39 -7.89 19.17
C ALA A 319 0.19 -7.34 18.38
N PHE A 320 0.01 -6.01 18.31
CA PHE A 320 -1.04 -5.35 17.52
C PHE A 320 -0.41 -4.77 16.24
N PRO A 321 -0.67 -5.35 15.04
CA PRO A 321 0.08 -4.96 13.83
C PRO A 321 0.02 -3.47 13.47
N HIS A 322 -1.12 -2.82 13.74
CA HIS A 322 -1.36 -1.39 13.55
C HIS A 322 -1.39 -0.59 14.88
N GLY A 323 -0.88 -1.16 15.97
CA GLY A 323 -0.87 -0.52 17.30
C GLY A 323 -2.19 -0.55 18.06
N THR A 324 -2.24 0.24 19.13
CA THR A 324 -3.35 0.36 20.10
C THR A 324 -3.33 1.74 20.74
N ASP A 325 -4.46 2.23 21.23
CA ASP A 325 -4.57 3.56 21.88
C ASP A 325 -3.88 3.62 23.26
N ASN A 326 -3.46 2.47 23.81
CA ASN A 326 -2.83 2.36 25.12
C ASN A 326 -1.30 2.44 25.00
N GLU A 327 -0.73 3.64 25.16
CA GLU A 327 0.72 3.83 25.18
C GLU A 327 1.40 3.03 26.30
N ARG A 328 2.50 2.35 25.96
CA ARG A 328 3.41 1.68 26.90
C ARG A 328 4.72 2.43 27.09
N VAL A 329 5.33 2.17 28.25
CA VAL A 329 6.72 2.52 28.57
C VAL A 329 7.57 1.26 28.39
N LEU A 330 8.69 1.40 27.68
CA LEU A 330 9.64 0.34 27.39
C LEU A 330 10.29 -0.21 28.67
N ALA A 331 10.20 -1.51 28.90
CA ALA A 331 10.95 -2.22 29.94
C ALA A 331 12.23 -2.85 29.38
N ALA A 332 13.11 -3.35 30.26
CA ALA A 332 14.20 -4.22 29.84
C ALA A 332 13.65 -5.62 29.48
N GLY A 333 14.15 -6.21 28.39
CA GLY A 333 13.68 -7.48 27.82
C GLY A 333 12.47 -7.35 26.88
N ASP A 334 11.85 -6.16 26.77
CA ASP A 334 10.76 -5.91 25.83
C ASP A 334 11.24 -5.90 24.37
N ALA A 335 10.36 -6.34 23.47
CA ALA A 335 10.46 -6.05 22.05
C ALA A 335 10.34 -4.54 21.81
N VAL A 336 11.10 -4.02 20.86
CA VAL A 336 10.88 -2.71 20.22
C VAL A 336 10.60 -2.99 18.75
N LEU A 337 9.35 -2.83 18.35
CA LEU A 337 8.93 -2.84 16.95
C LEU A 337 8.75 -1.39 16.51
N VAL A 338 9.57 -0.94 15.57
CA VAL A 338 9.36 0.33 14.86
C VAL A 338 8.96 0.00 13.44
N ASP A 339 7.81 0.52 13.03
CA ASP A 339 7.28 0.48 11.69
C ASP A 339 7.07 1.92 11.24
N THR A 340 7.67 2.32 10.11
CA THR A 340 7.89 3.73 9.85
C THR A 340 8.17 4.01 8.37
N GLY A 341 7.79 5.20 7.93
CA GLY A 341 7.80 5.53 6.52
C GLY A 341 7.78 7.02 6.24
N GLY A 342 7.99 7.37 4.98
CA GLY A 342 8.02 8.74 4.50
C GLY A 342 7.89 8.78 2.98
N ALA A 343 8.22 9.92 2.38
CA ALA A 343 8.21 10.09 0.95
C ALA A 343 9.41 10.90 0.44
N LEU A 344 9.90 10.51 -0.74
CA LEU A 344 10.83 11.30 -1.56
C LEU A 344 10.15 11.65 -2.89
N HIS A 345 9.92 12.95 -3.13
CA HIS A 345 9.12 13.46 -4.25
C HIS A 345 7.69 12.86 -4.40
N GLY A 346 7.19 12.20 -3.36
CA GLY A 346 5.88 11.51 -3.32
C GLY A 346 5.97 9.98 -3.33
N TYR A 347 7.13 9.40 -3.66
CA TYR A 347 7.34 7.95 -3.64
C TYR A 347 7.67 7.47 -2.22
N ARG A 348 6.99 6.41 -1.78
CA ARG A 348 6.90 6.00 -0.39
C ARG A 348 8.03 5.09 0.06
N SER A 349 8.39 5.22 1.33
CA SER A 349 9.10 4.20 2.10
C SER A 349 8.22 3.63 3.19
N ASP A 350 8.46 2.36 3.52
CA ASP A 350 7.70 1.57 4.48
C ASP A 350 8.61 0.45 5.00
N ILE A 351 9.00 0.51 6.28
CA ILE A 351 10.02 -0.36 6.87
C ILE A 351 9.71 -0.65 8.35
N SER A 352 9.32 -1.88 8.61
CA SER A 352 9.31 -2.49 9.94
C SER A 352 10.67 -3.11 10.35
N ARG A 353 11.10 -2.82 11.57
CA ARG A 353 12.19 -3.49 12.30
C ARG A 353 11.76 -3.85 13.71
N THR A 354 12.05 -5.08 14.13
CA THR A 354 11.88 -5.52 15.52
C THR A 354 13.24 -5.88 16.12
N TRP A 355 13.58 -5.29 17.26
CA TRP A 355 14.77 -5.62 18.07
C TRP A 355 14.41 -5.64 19.56
N PHE A 356 15.39 -5.84 20.44
CA PHE A 356 15.19 -5.99 21.89
C PHE A 356 16.17 -5.12 22.68
N VAL A 357 15.73 -4.68 23.87
CA VAL A 357 16.54 -3.85 24.76
C VAL A 357 16.85 -4.64 26.03
N GLY A 358 18.02 -5.28 26.06
CA GLY A 358 18.36 -6.34 27.01
C GLY A 358 18.15 -7.73 26.41
N ASP A 359 18.25 -8.78 27.23
CA ASP A 359 18.17 -10.17 26.76
C ASP A 359 16.71 -10.64 26.60
N PRO A 360 16.25 -10.98 25.38
CA PRO A 360 14.91 -11.55 25.17
C PRO A 360 14.83 -13.02 25.59
N PRO A 361 13.62 -13.53 25.94
CA PRO A 361 13.41 -14.96 26.18
C PRO A 361 13.72 -15.81 24.93
N ALA A 362 14.19 -17.05 25.13
CA ALA A 362 14.59 -17.94 24.04
C ALA A 362 13.47 -18.18 23.00
N GLU A 363 12.21 -18.32 23.42
CA GLU A 363 11.06 -18.46 22.50
C GLU A 363 10.89 -17.27 21.55
N VAL A 364 11.36 -16.09 21.96
CA VAL A 364 11.29 -14.85 21.16
C VAL A 364 12.47 -14.77 20.20
N CYS A 365 13.67 -15.23 20.60
CA CYS A 365 14.80 -15.44 19.69
C CYS A 365 14.44 -16.40 18.55
N ASP A 366 13.84 -17.55 18.90
CA ASP A 366 13.41 -18.55 17.93
C ASP A 366 12.35 -17.97 16.98
N ALA A 367 11.32 -17.30 17.52
CA ALA A 367 10.29 -16.64 16.71
C ALA A 367 10.86 -15.56 15.78
N TRP A 368 11.86 -14.78 16.23
CA TRP A 368 12.53 -13.79 15.40
C TRP A 368 13.26 -14.43 14.22
N ALA A 369 14.00 -15.52 14.47
CA ALA A 369 14.69 -16.28 13.43
C ALA A 369 13.70 -16.91 12.42
N ILE A 370 12.55 -17.39 12.90
CA ILE A 370 11.46 -17.91 12.05
C ILE A 370 10.89 -16.82 11.13
N VAL A 371 10.68 -15.59 11.64
CA VAL A 371 10.22 -14.46 10.81
C VAL A 371 11.27 -14.09 9.74
N LEU A 372 12.56 -14.06 10.10
CA LEU A 372 13.64 -13.78 9.13
C LEU A 372 13.72 -14.87 8.04
N GLU A 373 13.62 -16.14 8.40
CA GLU A 373 13.61 -17.26 7.44
C GLU A 373 12.36 -17.24 6.55
N ALA A 374 11.19 -16.89 7.09
CA ALA A 374 9.98 -16.71 6.31
C ALA A 374 10.12 -15.59 5.27
N GLN A 375 10.72 -14.45 5.67
CA GLN A 375 11.01 -13.32 4.77
C GLN A 375 12.02 -13.73 3.68
N ALA A 376 13.08 -14.44 4.06
CA ALA A 376 14.12 -14.90 3.16
C ALA A 376 13.59 -15.92 2.13
N ARG A 377 12.71 -16.83 2.54
CA ARG A 377 12.05 -17.81 1.64
C ARG A 377 11.07 -17.17 0.68
N ALA A 378 10.31 -16.18 1.14
CA ALA A 378 9.49 -15.36 0.24
C ALA A 378 10.36 -14.69 -0.82
N LEU A 379 11.42 -13.98 -0.40
CA LEU A 379 12.35 -13.30 -1.31
C LEU A 379 12.98 -14.26 -2.32
N ALA A 380 13.42 -15.44 -1.89
CA ALA A 380 13.99 -16.47 -2.78
C ALA A 380 12.98 -17.05 -3.78
N GLY A 381 11.67 -16.95 -3.50
CA GLY A 381 10.60 -17.34 -4.42
C GLY A 381 10.18 -16.24 -5.41
N MET A 382 10.50 -14.98 -5.11
CA MET A 382 10.12 -13.82 -5.93
C MET A 382 10.95 -13.77 -7.22
N ARG A 383 10.28 -13.95 -8.35
CA ARG A 383 10.83 -13.81 -9.71
C ARG A 383 9.70 -13.65 -10.73
N PRO A 384 9.97 -13.17 -11.95
CA PRO A 384 8.96 -13.02 -13.00
C PRO A 384 8.15 -14.29 -13.26
N GLY A 385 6.85 -14.13 -13.50
CA GLY A 385 5.91 -15.21 -13.83
C GLY A 385 5.39 -16.02 -12.64
N VAL A 386 5.84 -15.77 -11.39
CA VAL A 386 5.28 -16.43 -10.20
C VAL A 386 4.04 -15.69 -9.70
N PRO A 387 2.91 -16.36 -9.38
CA PRO A 387 1.74 -15.70 -8.80
C PRO A 387 2.01 -15.13 -7.41
N CYS A 388 1.55 -13.91 -7.13
CA CYS A 388 1.72 -13.22 -5.84
C CYS A 388 1.26 -14.06 -4.64
N GLY A 389 0.13 -14.77 -4.76
CA GLY A 389 -0.38 -15.64 -3.69
C GLY A 389 0.45 -16.90 -3.44
N SER A 390 1.34 -17.28 -4.37
CA SER A 390 2.32 -18.35 -4.13
C SER A 390 3.47 -17.89 -3.24
N ILE A 391 3.82 -16.60 -3.26
CA ILE A 391 4.87 -16.03 -2.39
C ILE A 391 4.37 -15.93 -0.95
N ASP A 392 3.14 -15.46 -0.75
CA ASP A 392 2.45 -15.49 0.57
C ASP A 392 2.49 -16.90 1.18
N ALA A 393 2.18 -17.92 0.36
CA ALA A 393 2.22 -19.32 0.78
C ALA A 393 3.62 -19.81 1.21
N LEU A 394 4.73 -19.28 0.67
CA LEU A 394 6.10 -19.67 1.05
C LEU A 394 6.48 -19.18 2.45
N ALA A 395 6.24 -17.89 2.74
CA ALA A 395 6.45 -17.35 4.09
C ALA A 395 5.52 -18.04 5.09
N ARG A 396 4.24 -18.19 4.71
CA ARG A 396 3.22 -18.83 5.53
C ARG A 396 3.56 -20.29 5.87
N ALA A 397 3.98 -21.11 4.90
CA ALA A 397 4.37 -22.50 5.15
C ALA A 397 5.55 -22.61 6.14
N THR A 398 6.43 -21.60 6.16
CA THR A 398 7.59 -21.54 7.06
C THR A 398 7.16 -21.28 8.50
N ILE A 399 6.27 -20.29 8.71
CA ILE A 399 5.69 -19.96 10.03
C ILE A 399 4.78 -21.09 10.52
N ASP A 400 4.01 -21.71 9.62
CA ASP A 400 3.11 -22.82 9.93
C ASP A 400 3.90 -24.08 10.35
N ALA A 401 5.01 -24.40 9.66
CA ALA A 401 5.89 -25.53 10.01
C ALA A 401 6.58 -25.36 11.38
N ALA A 402 6.81 -24.12 11.81
CA ALA A 402 7.34 -23.80 13.14
C ALA A 402 6.26 -23.79 14.26
N GLY A 403 5.02 -24.18 13.96
CA GLY A 403 3.95 -24.32 14.97
C GLY A 403 3.19 -23.03 15.32
N HIS A 404 3.56 -21.90 14.70
CA HIS A 404 2.84 -20.63 14.86
C HIS A 404 1.56 -20.56 13.99
N GLY A 405 1.41 -21.45 13.01
CA GLY A 405 0.20 -21.63 12.21
C GLY A 405 -0.91 -22.46 12.86
N PRO A 406 -1.82 -23.05 12.05
CA PRO A 406 -1.97 -22.86 10.60
C PRO A 406 -2.75 -21.59 10.28
N GLY A 407 -2.59 -21.06 9.07
CA GLY A 407 -3.41 -19.93 8.59
C GLY A 407 -3.28 -18.67 9.47
N TYR A 408 -4.29 -17.80 9.46
CA TYR A 408 -4.19 -16.44 10.05
C TYR A 408 -4.14 -16.37 11.60
N ARG A 409 -3.64 -17.41 12.27
CA ARG A 409 -3.60 -17.56 13.74
C ARG A 409 -2.55 -16.68 14.43
N ARG A 410 -1.34 -16.60 13.89
CA ARG A 410 -0.22 -15.79 14.45
C ARG A 410 0.39 -14.85 13.41
N PHE A 411 0.50 -15.29 12.17
CA PHE A 411 0.73 -14.44 11.02
C PHE A 411 -0.65 -14.02 10.48
N THR A 412 -1.13 -12.86 10.93
CA THR A 412 -2.56 -12.47 10.91
C THR A 412 -3.00 -11.71 9.68
N HIS A 413 -2.08 -11.31 8.81
CA HIS A 413 -2.33 -10.55 7.58
C HIS A 413 -1.67 -11.21 6.36
N ARG A 414 -1.74 -10.52 5.22
CA ARG A 414 -1.02 -10.81 3.97
C ARG A 414 0.50 -10.66 4.15
N LEU A 415 1.30 -11.28 3.29
CA LEU A 415 2.75 -11.12 3.27
C LEU A 415 3.25 -9.75 2.78
N GLY A 416 2.44 -9.02 2.03
CA GLY A 416 2.82 -7.69 1.57
C GLY A 416 1.86 -7.07 0.58
N HIS A 417 2.18 -5.85 0.18
CA HIS A 417 1.45 -5.01 -0.77
C HIS A 417 2.41 -4.35 -1.74
N GLY A 418 1.91 -3.90 -2.88
CA GLY A 418 2.64 -3.00 -3.75
C GLY A 418 2.88 -1.68 -3.04
N ILE A 419 3.97 -1.01 -3.40
CA ILE A 419 4.31 0.33 -2.89
C ILE A 419 4.79 1.21 -4.05
N GLY A 420 4.45 2.49 -4.01
CA GLY A 420 4.74 3.44 -5.07
C GLY A 420 4.51 4.87 -4.61
N LEU A 421 3.48 5.52 -5.17
CA LEU A 421 3.02 6.83 -4.67
C LEU A 421 2.08 6.68 -3.47
N GLU A 422 1.44 5.51 -3.34
CA GLU A 422 0.71 5.08 -2.16
C GLU A 422 1.56 4.06 -1.38
N VAL A 423 1.34 4.00 -0.08
CA VAL A 423 1.97 2.99 0.80
C VAL A 423 1.44 1.61 0.43
N HIS A 424 0.12 1.49 0.33
CA HIS A 424 -0.57 0.32 -0.20
C HIS A 424 -1.08 0.58 -1.63
N GLU A 425 -0.49 -0.10 -2.62
CA GLU A 425 -1.00 -0.20 -4.00
C GLU A 425 -0.88 -1.65 -4.51
N ASP A 426 -1.29 -1.91 -5.76
CA ASP A 426 -1.13 -3.23 -6.38
C ASP A 426 0.35 -3.52 -6.74
N PRO A 427 0.79 -4.79 -6.76
CA PRO A 427 0.02 -6.01 -6.48
C PRO A 427 0.10 -6.44 -5.00
N TYR A 428 -0.91 -7.16 -4.51
CA TYR A 428 -0.90 -7.71 -3.14
C TYR A 428 -0.35 -9.15 -3.07
N LEU A 429 0.61 -9.38 -2.17
CA LEU A 429 1.12 -10.71 -1.81
C LEU A 429 0.19 -11.35 -0.78
N VAL A 430 -0.92 -11.92 -1.25
CA VAL A 430 -1.96 -12.52 -0.40
C VAL A 430 -2.42 -13.86 -0.97
N GLY A 431 -2.66 -14.85 -0.10
CA GLY A 431 -3.11 -16.17 -0.50
C GLY A 431 -4.32 -16.14 -1.46
N GLY A 432 -4.17 -16.80 -2.61
CA GLY A 432 -5.16 -16.82 -3.69
C GLY A 432 -5.00 -15.74 -4.76
N ALA A 433 -4.06 -14.78 -4.62
CA ALA A 433 -3.80 -13.79 -5.66
C ALA A 433 -3.10 -14.41 -6.89
N GLU A 434 -3.76 -14.33 -8.05
CA GLU A 434 -3.28 -14.88 -9.33
C GLU A 434 -2.39 -13.92 -10.13
N THR A 435 -2.29 -12.64 -9.75
CA THR A 435 -1.42 -11.66 -10.41
C THR A 435 0.01 -12.18 -10.46
N LEU A 436 0.59 -12.25 -11.67
CA LEU A 436 1.96 -12.70 -11.86
C LEU A 436 2.94 -11.56 -11.55
N LEU A 437 4.00 -11.87 -10.81
CA LEU A 437 5.13 -10.97 -10.63
C LEU A 437 5.77 -10.65 -11.99
N ALA A 438 6.17 -9.40 -12.19
CA ALA A 438 6.83 -8.92 -13.39
C ALA A 438 7.95 -7.93 -13.04
N PRO A 439 9.00 -7.80 -13.87
CA PRO A 439 10.10 -6.86 -13.64
C PRO A 439 9.60 -5.43 -13.41
N GLY A 440 10.22 -4.72 -12.47
CA GLY A 440 9.81 -3.37 -12.08
C GLY A 440 8.58 -3.29 -11.16
N MET A 441 7.95 -4.41 -10.79
CA MET A 441 7.03 -4.41 -9.65
C MET A 441 7.79 -4.19 -8.34
N VAL A 442 7.22 -3.41 -7.42
CA VAL A 442 7.81 -3.09 -6.11
C VAL A 442 6.77 -3.34 -5.01
N MET A 443 7.17 -4.01 -3.93
CA MET A 443 6.28 -4.48 -2.85
C MET A 443 7.00 -4.65 -1.51
N SER A 444 6.25 -4.62 -0.41
CA SER A 444 6.72 -5.06 0.91
C SER A 444 6.83 -6.59 0.98
N ASN A 445 7.74 -7.06 1.85
CA ASN A 445 7.89 -8.44 2.27
C ASN A 445 7.98 -8.43 3.79
N GLU A 446 6.82 -8.51 4.45
CA GLU A 446 6.57 -8.13 5.84
C GLU A 446 5.95 -9.28 6.69
N PRO A 447 6.49 -10.51 6.67
CA PRO A 447 5.97 -11.56 7.53
C PRO A 447 6.09 -11.18 9.01
N GLY A 448 5.16 -11.65 9.82
CA GLY A 448 5.18 -11.39 11.25
C GLY A 448 4.49 -12.47 12.08
N ILE A 449 4.88 -12.54 13.35
CA ILE A 449 4.29 -13.44 14.36
C ILE A 449 3.80 -12.56 15.51
N TYR A 450 2.50 -12.61 15.77
CA TYR A 450 1.85 -11.82 16.83
C TYR A 450 1.29 -12.74 17.91
N VAL A 451 1.73 -12.53 19.15
CA VAL A 451 1.25 -13.24 20.35
C VAL A 451 0.52 -12.23 21.25
N PRO A 452 -0.83 -12.15 21.16
CA PRO A 452 -1.60 -11.16 21.90
C PRO A 452 -1.29 -11.17 23.39
N ASN A 453 -1.15 -9.97 23.95
CA ASN A 453 -0.78 -9.71 25.35
C ASN A 453 0.64 -10.16 25.76
N ALA A 454 1.51 -10.54 24.82
CA ALA A 454 2.90 -10.92 25.12
C ALA A 454 3.92 -10.14 24.28
N TRP A 455 3.96 -10.38 22.96
CA TRP A 455 4.94 -9.78 22.05
C TRP A 455 4.50 -9.92 20.59
N GLY A 456 5.10 -9.14 19.71
CA GLY A 456 4.98 -9.34 18.26
C GLY A 456 6.28 -9.00 17.56
N ILE A 457 6.51 -9.67 16.43
CA ILE A 457 7.71 -9.51 15.62
C ILE A 457 7.26 -9.33 14.18
N ARG A 458 7.67 -8.23 13.54
CA ARG A 458 7.58 -7.99 12.10
C ARG A 458 8.95 -7.61 11.57
N ILE A 459 9.33 -8.18 10.44
CA ILE A 459 10.55 -7.82 9.70
C ILE A 459 10.13 -7.53 8.27
N GLU A 460 10.33 -6.30 7.83
CA GLU A 460 9.85 -5.84 6.54
C GLU A 460 10.98 -5.24 5.72
N ASP A 461 10.98 -5.57 4.43
CA ASP A 461 11.84 -4.92 3.47
C ASP A 461 11.07 -4.70 2.18
N ILE A 462 11.24 -3.51 1.58
CA ILE A 462 10.75 -3.26 0.23
C ILE A 462 11.66 -3.94 -0.80
N VAL A 463 11.02 -4.67 -1.70
CA VAL A 463 11.60 -5.51 -2.74
C VAL A 463 11.19 -5.01 -4.12
N VAL A 464 12.12 -4.98 -5.07
CA VAL A 464 11.84 -4.86 -6.51
C VAL A 464 12.02 -6.21 -7.21
N ILE A 465 11.12 -6.56 -8.12
CA ILE A 465 11.28 -7.70 -9.03
C ILE A 465 12.21 -7.29 -10.18
N THR A 466 13.27 -8.07 -10.41
CA THR A 466 14.20 -7.90 -11.55
C THR A 466 13.86 -8.87 -12.68
N GLU A 467 14.63 -8.89 -13.76
CA GLU A 467 14.46 -9.86 -14.85
C GLU A 467 14.77 -11.31 -14.37
N GLU A 468 15.72 -11.47 -13.45
CA GLU A 468 16.23 -12.76 -12.98
C GLU A 468 15.62 -13.22 -11.64
N GLY A 469 15.02 -12.31 -10.87
CA GLY A 469 14.60 -12.60 -9.49
C GLY A 469 14.03 -11.37 -8.78
N ALA A 470 14.57 -11.07 -7.60
CA ALA A 470 14.14 -9.97 -6.77
C ALA A 470 15.28 -9.41 -5.91
N GLU A 471 15.23 -8.11 -5.63
CA GLU A 471 16.27 -7.36 -4.91
C GLU A 471 15.65 -6.48 -3.82
N VAL A 472 16.25 -6.48 -2.62
CA VAL A 472 15.83 -5.59 -1.52
C VAL A 472 16.45 -4.21 -1.66
N PHE A 473 15.68 -3.16 -1.38
CA PHE A 473 16.21 -1.81 -1.26
C PHE A 473 17.05 -1.63 0.01
N GLY A 474 18.37 -1.81 -0.12
CA GLY A 474 19.34 -1.54 0.95
C GLY A 474 19.56 -2.69 1.94
N PRO A 475 20.25 -2.43 3.07
CA PRO A 475 20.64 -3.46 4.04
C PRO A 475 19.48 -4.31 4.58
N ARG A 476 19.76 -5.58 4.89
CA ARG A 476 18.81 -6.55 5.45
C ARG A 476 19.27 -7.05 6.83
N PRO A 477 18.36 -7.28 7.78
CA PRO A 477 18.68 -7.96 9.04
C PRO A 477 19.45 -9.26 8.80
N ARG A 478 20.51 -9.48 9.60
CA ARG A 478 21.32 -10.72 9.56
C ARG A 478 21.03 -11.63 10.75
N SER A 479 20.68 -11.08 11.91
CA SER A 479 20.35 -11.82 13.14
C SER A 479 19.59 -10.95 14.14
N ILE A 480 19.06 -11.51 15.22
CA ILE A 480 18.41 -10.71 16.29
C ILE A 480 19.37 -9.69 16.93
N THR A 481 20.67 -10.01 16.96
CA THR A 481 21.78 -9.15 17.41
C THR A 481 22.29 -8.19 16.33
N ASP A 482 21.84 -8.34 15.09
CA ASP A 482 22.07 -7.40 14.00
C ASP A 482 20.81 -7.29 13.10
N PRO A 483 19.80 -6.55 13.58
CA PRO A 483 18.53 -6.37 12.88
C PRO A 483 18.61 -5.31 11.77
N PHE A 484 19.76 -4.64 11.60
CA PHE A 484 19.90 -3.52 10.65
C PHE A 484 20.75 -3.89 9.44
N GLY A 485 21.76 -4.73 9.59
CA GLY A 485 22.53 -5.32 8.49
C GLY A 485 23.53 -4.38 7.81
N GLY A 486 23.83 -3.23 8.42
CA GLY A 486 24.85 -2.30 7.92
C GLY A 486 26.27 -2.87 8.01
N GLU A 487 27.23 -2.11 7.48
CA GLU A 487 28.62 -2.28 7.90
C GLU A 487 28.74 -1.83 9.37
N ALA A 488 29.59 -2.53 10.13
CA ALA A 488 29.68 -2.42 11.60
C ALA A 488 30.71 -1.38 12.06
#